data_AF-A0A7W5X0M5-F1
#
_entry.id   AF-A0A7W5X0M5-F1
#
_cell.length_a   1.000
_cell.length_b   1.000
_cell.length_c   1.000
_cell.angle_alpha   90.00
_cell.angle_beta   90.00
_cell.angle_gamma   90.00
#
_symmetry.space_group_name_H-M   'P 1'
#
loop_
_entity.id
_entity.type
_entity.pdbx_description
1 polymer ?
#
loop_
_entity_poly.entity_id
_entity_poly.type
_entity_poly.pdbx_seq_one_letter_code
_entity_poly.pdbx_strand_id
1 'polypeptide(L)' 'MAIKTTGWSPTAHLDSDAAVLAYLEAVFEDGDPALIAAALADVAQVRSSVGAEVRD' A
#
# COMPACT_ATOMS: atom_id res chain seq x y z
N MET A 1 -17.75 3.71 -27.57
CA MET A 1 -17.06 2.62 -26.84
C MET A 1 -16.93 3.05 -25.39
N ALA A 2 -17.40 2.25 -24.44
CA ALA A 2 -17.27 2.54 -23.01
C ALA A 2 -15.94 1.98 -22.49
N ILE A 3 -15.18 2.79 -21.74
CA ILE A 3 -13.94 2.36 -21.10
C ILE A 3 -14.29 1.57 -19.84
N LYS A 4 -13.71 0.38 -19.68
CA LYS A 4 -13.84 -0.43 -18.46
C LYS A 4 -12.75 -0.02 -17.47
N THR A 5 -13.14 0.25 -16.23
CA THR A 5 -12.23 0.54 -15.12
C THR A 5 -12.32 -0.56 -14.07
N THR A 6 -11.31 -0.62 -13.20
CA THR A 6 -11.27 -1.49 -12.03
C THR A 6 -11.08 -0.64 -10.77
N GLY A 7 -11.46 -1.18 -9.61
CA GLY A 7 -11.14 -0.54 -8.33
C GLY A 7 -9.63 -0.48 -8.13
N TRP A 8 -9.14 0.63 -7.58
CA TRP A 8 -7.73 0.80 -7.25
C TRP A 8 -7.46 0.39 -5.80
N SER A 9 -6.32 -0.24 -5.54
CA SER A 9 -5.87 -0.64 -4.21
C SER A 9 -4.37 -0.37 -4.08
N PRO A 10 -3.90 0.37 -3.05
CA PRO A 10 -2.48 0.62 -2.82
C PRO A 10 -1.70 -0.68 -2.66
N THR A 11 -2.25 -1.62 -1.88
CA THR A 11 -1.61 -2.91 -1.56
C THR A 11 -1.25 -3.77 -2.77
N ALA A 12 -1.91 -3.57 -3.92
CA ALA A 12 -1.59 -4.26 -5.17
C ALA A 12 -0.28 -3.75 -5.82
N HIS A 13 0.29 -2.64 -5.33
CA HIS A 13 1.45 -1.97 -5.88
C HIS A 13 2.59 -1.79 -4.87
N LEU A 14 2.43 -2.23 -3.61
CA LEU A 14 3.45 -2.13 -2.56
C LEU A 14 4.38 -3.36 -2.54
N ASP A 15 4.83 -3.79 -3.72
CA ASP A 15 5.59 -5.02 -3.95
C ASP A 15 7.10 -4.92 -3.65
N SER A 16 7.59 -3.70 -3.41
CA SER A 16 8.99 -3.40 -3.22
C SER A 16 9.20 -2.29 -2.19
N ASP A 17 10.38 -2.25 -1.60
CA ASP A 17 10.74 -1.21 -0.61
C ASP A 17 10.69 0.19 -1.23
N ALA A 18 11.07 0.33 -2.51
CA ALA A 18 10.99 1.59 -3.24
C ALA A 18 9.53 2.05 -3.44
N ALA A 19 8.61 1.12 -3.75
CA ALA A 19 7.19 1.45 -3.87
C ALA A 19 6.58 1.86 -2.52
N VAL A 20 6.98 1.17 -1.44
CA VAL A 20 6.56 1.54 -0.08
C VAL A 20 7.08 2.92 0.31
N LEU A 21 8.35 3.23 0.02
CA LEU A 21 8.92 4.54 0.30
C LEU A 21 8.17 5.65 -0.44
N ALA A 22 8.00 5.51 -1.76
CA ALA A 22 7.31 6.51 -2.58
C ALA A 22 5.85 6.74 -2.13
N TYR A 23 5.15 5.67 -1.73
CA TYR A 23 3.79 5.78 -1.19
C TYR A 23 3.77 6.56 0.12
N LEU A 24 4.65 6.21 1.07
CA LEU A 24 4.70 6.90 2.36
C LEU A 24 5.12 8.36 2.21
N GLU A 25 6.11 8.67 1.38
CA GLU A 25 6.53 10.04 1.10
C GLU A 25 5.37 10.89 0.60
N ALA A 26 4.62 10.41 -0.40
CA ALA A 26 3.47 11.13 -0.93
C ALA A 26 2.39 11.39 0.13
N VAL A 27 2.13 10.41 1.00
CA VAL A 27 1.13 10.53 2.07
C VAL A 27 1.60 11.46 3.19
N PHE A 28 2.89 11.45 3.53
CA PHE A 28 3.46 12.37 4.51
C PHE A 28 3.52 13.81 4.01
N GLU A 29 3.72 14.02 2.72
CA GLU A 29 3.65 15.35 2.09
C GLU A 29 2.25 15.95 2.15
N ASP A 30 1.20 15.14 1.97
CA ASP A 30 -0.20 15.59 2.08
C ASP A 30 -0.55 15.96 3.54
N GLY A 31 0.07 15.28 4.51
CA GLY A 31 0.02 15.65 5.92
C GLY A 31 -1.31 15.35 6.63
N ASP A 32 -2.28 14.73 5.96
CA ASP A 32 -3.53 14.27 6.57
C ASP A 32 -3.26 13.08 7.52
N PRO A 33 -3.51 13.23 8.84
CA PRO A 33 -3.32 12.15 9.80
C PRO A 33 -4.14 10.89 9.48
N ALA A 34 -5.33 11.04 8.90
CA ALA A 34 -6.18 9.90 8.54
C ALA A 34 -5.57 9.12 7.36
N LEU A 35 -5.02 9.84 6.37
CA LEU A 35 -4.35 9.23 5.23
C LEU A 35 -3.06 8.52 5.65
N ILE A 36 -2.27 9.14 6.52
CA ILE A 36 -1.05 8.54 7.08
C ILE A 36 -1.37 7.24 7.84
N ALA A 37 -2.42 7.24 8.67
CA ALA A 37 -2.85 6.04 9.38
C ALA A 37 -3.29 4.92 8.43
N ALA A 38 -4.02 5.25 7.36
CA ALA A 38 -4.44 4.29 6.35
C ALA A 38 -3.23 3.68 5.60
N ALA A 39 -2.28 4.52 5.17
CA ALA A 39 -1.09 4.07 4.47
C ALA A 39 -0.22 3.12 5.31
N LEU A 40 -0.09 3.39 6.61
CA LEU A 40 0.63 2.49 7.52
C LEU A 40 -0.09 1.14 7.68
N ALA A 41 -1.42 1.12 7.69
CA ALA A 41 -2.19 -0.12 7.72
C ALA A 41 -2.01 -0.95 6.43
N ASP A 42 -2.01 -0.30 5.27
CA ASP A 42 -1.77 -0.95 3.97
C ASP A 42 -0.38 -1.62 3.95
N VAL A 43 0.66 -0.89 4.37
CA VAL A 43 2.03 -1.42 4.43
C VAL A 43 2.12 -2.59 5.40
N ALA A 44 1.48 -2.51 6.58
CA ALA A 44 1.45 -3.59 7.55
C ALA A 44 0.79 -4.85 6.98
N GLN A 45 -0.31 -4.72 6.24
CA GLN A 45 -0.99 -5.85 5.60
C GLN A 45 -0.07 -6.57 4.62
N VAL A 46 0.60 -5.82 3.73
CA VAL A 46 1.48 -6.39 2.70
C VAL A 46 2.70 -7.09 3.31
N ARG A 47 3.31 -6.48 4.33
CA ARG A 47 4.47 -7.06 5.03
C ARG A 47 4.09 -8.30 5.85
N SER A 48 2.89 -8.33 6.42
CA SER A 48 2.36 -9.48 7.15
C SER A 48 2.12 -10.68 6.22
N SER A 49 1.56 -10.42 5.01
CA SER A 49 1.33 -11.50 4.03
C SER A 49 2.60 -12.15 3.51
N VAL A 50 3.72 -11.41 3.40
CA VAL A 50 5.01 -11.96 2.95
C VAL A 50 5.60 -12.98 3.96
N GLY A 51 5.20 -12.94 5.23
CA GLY A 51 5.68 -13.88 6.26
C GLY A 51 4.86 -15.15 6.44
N ALA A 52 3.71 -15.28 5.77
CA ALA A 52 2.78 -16.39 5.99
C ALA A 52 3.15 -17.69 5.26
N GLU A 53 4.05 -17.65 4.27
CA GLU A 53 4.47 -18.83 3.49
C GLU A 53 5.57 -19.67 4.18
N VAL A 54 6.13 -19.22 5.31
CA VAL A 54 7.19 -19.94 6.08
C VAL A 54 6.62 -20.55 7.36
N ARG A 55 5.60 -21.40 7.23
CA ARG A 55 5.09 -22.24 8.32
C ARG A 55 4.86 -23.66 7.80
N ASP A 56 5.96 -24.35 7.48
CA ASP A 56 6.06 -25.80 7.36
C ASP A 56 7.25 -26.30 8.18
#